data_AF-A0A444X269-F1
#
_entry.id   AF-A0A444X269-F1
#
_cell.length_a   1.000
_cell.length_b   1.000
_cell.length_c   1.000
_cell.angle_alpha   90.00
_cell.angle_beta   90.00
_cell.angle_gamma   90.00
#
_symmetry.space_group_name_H-M   'P 1'
#
loop_
_entity.id
_entity.type
_entity.pdbx_description
1 polymer ?
#
loop_
_entity_poly.entity_id
_entity_poly.type
_entity_poly.pdbx_seq_one_letter_code
_entity_poly.pdbx_strand_id
1 'polypeptide(L)'
;MVQHGDVAGLSVADLLKKAWDSVDDAYETYRKYGRCHGFGVRKGDSGKDCDGKLVRYRFFCNREGLRETKHYNRARWAKIVDGDANAALVYLEGKDDSDSMSVARYNMIADERLGNLIWADGASRSDYQYFGNVLVFDSTYRKNKYKRPVVIFFGVNNHKQTTIFGFGLLMDESVSLYRWMLENLLEVMCRKKPLVVIIDGDIAMIKAVKEVLPEAIHRLCAWHVERNVTSNMKDENLKVLFKRWLYSEMEIAEFEADWEDVLEEFGLKDSLWANQMHEKRKMWANAYLSDKFCAGFLTTSRCEGINAFVNKFSKSTHSILEMSQNLELAVREYRNKEILLQFNCIHTVPVMTTCLKSIESVAARVYTREVFSDVKKEIEKARAVNLVRKRRCLNTMVYTLEEYRKPNMLIIACFGRASRKLECQCNIWRKMGILVDTCSS
;
A
#
# COMPACT_ATOMS: atom_id res chain seq x y z
N MET A 1 -47.41 -2.83 38.64
CA MET A 1 -46.36 -3.14 39.63
C MET A 1 -45.89 -4.56 39.40
N VAL A 2 -44.67 -4.75 38.87
CA VAL A 2 -44.09 -6.10 38.71
C VAL A 2 -43.31 -6.41 39.99
N GLN A 3 -43.70 -7.46 40.70
CA GLN A 3 -43.09 -7.87 41.97
C GLN A 3 -41.65 -8.36 41.75
N HIS A 4 -40.68 -7.72 42.40
CA HIS A 4 -39.25 -8.06 42.37
C HIS A 4 -38.82 -8.97 43.54
N GLY A 5 -39.76 -9.76 44.06
CA GLY A 5 -39.77 -10.24 45.45
C GLY A 5 -38.74 -11.29 45.89
N ASP A 6 -37.66 -11.60 45.16
CA ASP A 6 -36.76 -12.69 45.59
C ASP A 6 -35.26 -12.53 45.25
N VAL A 7 -34.86 -11.42 44.63
CA VAL A 7 -33.47 -11.21 44.17
C VAL A 7 -32.91 -9.84 44.51
N ALA A 8 -33.74 -8.93 45.05
CA ALA A 8 -33.38 -7.55 45.33
C ALA A 8 -32.47 -7.40 46.57
N GLY A 9 -32.46 -8.37 47.49
CA GLY A 9 -31.62 -8.38 48.69
C GLY A 9 -30.46 -9.38 48.66
N LEU A 10 -30.23 -10.08 47.54
CA LEU A 10 -29.13 -11.05 47.44
C LEU A 10 -27.80 -10.32 47.26
N SER A 11 -26.81 -10.66 48.07
CA SER A 11 -25.43 -10.24 47.84
C SER A 11 -24.75 -11.12 46.78
N VAL A 12 -23.61 -10.65 46.26
CA VAL A 12 -22.78 -11.46 45.34
C VAL A 12 -22.37 -12.79 45.99
N ALA A 13 -22.11 -12.78 47.31
CA ALA A 13 -21.74 -14.00 48.05
C ALA A 13 -22.89 -15.02 48.12
N ASP A 14 -24.15 -14.56 48.12
CA ASP A 14 -25.32 -15.43 48.13
C ASP A 14 -25.55 -16.07 46.76
N LEU A 15 -25.31 -15.32 45.68
CA LEU A 15 -25.37 -15.83 44.32
C LEU A 15 -24.29 -16.89 44.06
N LEU A 16 -23.08 -16.70 44.56
CA LEU A 16 -21.97 -17.65 44.38
C LEU A 16 -22.19 -18.99 45.09
N LYS A 17 -23.14 -19.06 46.04
CA LYS A 17 -23.47 -20.28 46.79
C LYS A 17 -24.69 -21.02 46.24
N LYS A 18 -25.41 -20.46 45.27
CA LYS A 18 -26.58 -21.11 44.67
C LYS A 18 -26.16 -22.22 43.71
N ALA A 19 -26.91 -23.32 43.75
CA ALA A 19 -26.89 -24.37 42.73
C ALA A 19 -28.14 -24.22 41.85
N TRP A 20 -28.04 -24.63 40.59
CA TRP A 20 -29.14 -24.57 39.63
C TRP A 20 -29.26 -25.89 38.89
N ASP A 21 -30.48 -26.31 38.63
CA ASP A 21 -30.78 -27.54 37.91
C ASP A 21 -30.61 -27.37 36.39
N SER A 22 -30.63 -26.13 35.89
CA SER A 22 -30.36 -25.82 34.48
C SER A 22 -29.64 -24.47 34.29
N VAL A 23 -29.02 -24.32 33.12
CA VAL A 23 -28.43 -23.04 32.68
C VAL A 23 -29.49 -21.95 32.53
N ASP A 24 -30.71 -22.33 32.16
CA ASP A 24 -31.80 -21.39 31.96
C ASP A 24 -32.30 -20.82 33.30
N ASP A 25 -32.40 -21.65 34.34
CA ASP A 25 -32.75 -21.21 35.70
C ASP A 25 -31.69 -20.28 36.29
N ALA A 26 -30.41 -20.63 36.06
CA ALA A 26 -29.29 -19.77 36.43
C ALA A 26 -29.39 -18.42 35.70
N TYR A 27 -29.62 -18.45 34.38
CA TYR A 27 -29.70 -17.25 33.55
C TYR A 27 -30.87 -16.34 33.95
N GLU A 28 -32.05 -16.89 34.22
CA GLU A 28 -33.19 -16.10 34.68
C GLU A 28 -32.93 -15.41 36.02
N THR A 29 -32.28 -16.12 36.94
CA THR A 29 -31.90 -15.59 38.26
C THR A 29 -30.92 -14.42 38.11
N TYR A 30 -29.85 -14.60 37.33
CA TYR A 30 -28.89 -13.53 37.06
C TYR A 30 -29.50 -12.36 36.30
N ARG A 31 -30.42 -12.61 35.35
CA ARG A 31 -31.13 -11.57 34.62
C ARG A 31 -32.02 -10.73 35.53
N LYS A 32 -32.73 -11.35 36.49
CA LYS A 32 -33.52 -10.64 37.51
C LYS A 32 -32.63 -9.83 38.45
N TYR A 33 -31.51 -10.42 38.92
CA TYR A 33 -30.51 -9.72 39.73
C TYR A 33 -29.92 -8.50 39.02
N GLY A 34 -29.47 -8.67 37.77
CA GLY A 34 -28.90 -7.60 36.96
C GLY A 34 -29.90 -6.45 36.75
N ARG A 35 -31.18 -6.75 36.49
CA ARG A 35 -32.22 -5.71 36.40
C ARG A 35 -32.35 -4.90 37.69
N CYS A 36 -32.30 -5.54 38.86
CA CYS A 36 -32.37 -4.84 40.15
C CYS A 36 -31.14 -3.95 40.38
N HIS A 37 -29.99 -4.34 39.83
CA HIS A 37 -28.71 -3.63 39.97
C HIS A 37 -28.34 -2.78 38.74
N GLY A 38 -29.29 -2.53 37.84
CA GLY A 38 -29.17 -1.58 36.73
C GLY A 38 -28.40 -2.07 35.49
N PHE A 39 -28.14 -3.36 35.32
CA PHE A 39 -27.47 -3.90 34.13
C PHE A 39 -28.18 -5.13 33.52
N GLY A 40 -28.05 -5.29 32.21
CA GLY A 40 -28.52 -6.49 31.51
C GLY A 40 -27.50 -7.62 31.63
N VAL A 41 -27.97 -8.86 31.66
CA VAL A 41 -27.10 -10.06 31.62
C VAL A 41 -27.26 -10.73 30.26
N ARG A 42 -26.14 -11.11 29.63
CA ARG A 42 -26.11 -11.81 28.34
C ARG A 42 -25.43 -13.19 28.49
N LYS A 43 -25.89 -14.17 27.72
CA LYS A 43 -25.28 -15.51 27.65
C LYS A 43 -23.95 -15.47 26.91
N GLY A 44 -22.94 -16.12 27.48
CA GLY A 44 -21.55 -16.12 27.05
C GLY A 44 -21.08 -17.45 26.47
N ASP A 45 -19.79 -17.76 26.66
CA ASP A 45 -19.20 -19.02 26.24
C ASP A 45 -19.51 -20.17 27.21
N SER A 46 -19.44 -21.39 26.70
CA SER A 46 -19.65 -22.62 27.45
C SER A 46 -18.49 -23.59 27.24
N GLY A 47 -18.03 -24.23 28.32
CA GLY A 47 -17.07 -25.34 28.29
C GLY A 47 -17.79 -26.66 28.53
N LYS A 48 -17.46 -27.68 27.74
CA LYS A 48 -17.92 -29.06 27.91
C LYS A 48 -16.71 -29.97 28.14
N ASP A 49 -16.89 -31.06 28.88
CA ASP A 49 -15.88 -32.11 29.02
C ASP A 49 -15.82 -33.04 27.79
N CYS A 50 -14.95 -34.05 27.85
CA CYS A 50 -14.77 -35.04 26.80
C CYS A 50 -16.04 -35.87 26.50
N ASP A 51 -16.95 -35.98 27.48
CA ASP A 51 -18.22 -36.70 27.34
C ASP A 51 -19.37 -35.78 26.87
N GLY A 52 -19.05 -34.52 26.54
CA GLY A 52 -20.01 -33.54 26.05
C GLY A 52 -20.90 -32.93 27.14
N LYS A 53 -20.63 -33.21 28.41
CA LYS A 53 -21.36 -32.65 29.56
C LYS A 53 -20.87 -31.23 29.83
N LEU A 54 -21.80 -30.34 30.11
CA LEU A 54 -21.51 -28.93 30.39
C LEU A 54 -20.79 -28.80 31.74
N VAL A 55 -19.55 -28.28 31.72
CA VAL A 55 -18.75 -28.04 32.93
C VAL A 55 -18.63 -26.56 33.28
N ARG A 56 -18.84 -25.66 32.32
CA ARG A 56 -18.78 -24.21 32.54
C ARG A 56 -19.74 -23.47 31.63
N TYR A 57 -20.41 -22.44 32.14
CA TYR A 57 -21.14 -21.47 31.34
C TYR A 57 -20.87 -20.07 31.89
N ARG A 58 -20.51 -19.11 31.03
CA ARG A 58 -20.27 -17.72 31.45
C ARG A 58 -21.48 -16.84 31.12
N PHE A 59 -21.80 -15.94 32.04
CA PHE A 59 -22.76 -14.85 31.83
C PHE A 59 -22.01 -13.52 31.95
N PHE A 60 -22.32 -12.59 31.06
CA PHE A 60 -21.61 -11.31 30.99
C PHE A 60 -22.55 -10.14 31.28
N CYS A 61 -22.00 -9.06 31.82
CA CYS A 61 -22.71 -7.79 31.96
C CYS A 61 -22.82 -7.12 30.58
N ASN A 62 -23.98 -6.55 30.26
CA ASN A 62 -24.17 -5.81 29.00
C ASN A 62 -23.36 -4.50 28.93
N ARG A 63 -22.78 -4.06 30.05
CA ARG A 63 -21.88 -2.90 30.14
C ARG A 63 -20.39 -3.25 30.02
N GLU A 64 -20.01 -4.54 29.96
CA GLU A 64 -18.62 -5.04 29.88
C GLU A 64 -17.98 -4.87 28.48
N GLY A 65 -18.52 -3.97 27.64
CA GLY A 65 -18.03 -3.72 26.28
C GLY A 65 -18.59 -4.64 25.18
N LEU A 66 -18.03 -4.47 23.98
CA LEU A 66 -18.42 -5.18 22.76
C LEU A 66 -18.04 -6.67 22.86
N ARG A 67 -18.85 -7.55 22.26
CA ARG A 67 -18.55 -9.00 22.22
C ARG A 67 -17.26 -9.21 21.42
N GLU A 68 -16.44 -10.18 21.80
CA GLU A 68 -15.32 -10.62 20.96
C GLU A 68 -15.84 -10.99 19.56
N THR A 69 -15.14 -10.52 18.52
CA THR A 69 -15.52 -10.58 17.09
C THR A 69 -15.86 -12.00 16.65
N LYS A 70 -15.14 -13.00 17.19
CA LYS A 70 -15.36 -14.44 16.97
C LYS A 70 -16.78 -14.92 17.29
N HIS A 71 -17.49 -14.26 18.21
CA HIS A 71 -18.86 -14.64 18.59
C HIS A 71 -19.95 -14.02 17.71
N TYR A 72 -19.65 -12.93 16.99
CA TYR A 72 -20.53 -12.42 15.93
C TYR A 72 -20.37 -13.23 14.64
N ASN A 73 -19.17 -13.76 14.40
CA ASN A 73 -18.82 -14.43 13.16
C ASN A 73 -19.14 -15.94 13.12
N ARG A 74 -19.49 -16.60 14.24
CA ARG A 74 -19.76 -18.05 14.24
C ARG A 74 -20.90 -18.48 13.30
N ALA A 75 -21.97 -17.68 13.22
CA ALA A 75 -23.07 -17.89 12.27
C ALA A 75 -22.72 -17.45 10.84
N ARG A 76 -21.72 -16.58 10.67
CA ARG A 76 -21.22 -16.10 9.38
C ARG A 76 -20.23 -17.09 8.75
N TRP A 77 -19.40 -17.74 9.57
CA TRP A 77 -18.47 -18.81 9.19
C TRP A 77 -19.20 -20.10 8.82
N ALA A 78 -20.28 -20.44 9.54
CA ALA A 78 -21.10 -21.61 9.23
C ALA A 78 -21.83 -21.51 7.87
N LYS A 79 -21.98 -20.29 7.33
CA LYS A 79 -22.61 -20.04 6.02
C LYS A 79 -21.64 -20.17 4.85
N ILE A 80 -20.33 -20.19 5.10
CA ILE A 80 -19.35 -20.29 4.01
C ILE A 80 -19.26 -21.76 3.60
N VAL A 81 -19.81 -22.07 2.42
CA VAL A 81 -19.89 -23.44 1.89
C VAL A 81 -18.50 -24.01 1.52
N ASP A 82 -17.49 -23.15 1.33
CA ASP A 82 -16.12 -23.54 0.98
C ASP A 82 -15.23 -23.64 2.23
N GLY A 83 -14.89 -24.86 2.63
CA GLY A 83 -14.05 -25.14 3.79
C GLY A 83 -12.68 -24.45 3.74
N ASP A 84 -12.10 -24.26 2.55
CA ASP A 84 -10.82 -23.58 2.39
C ASP A 84 -10.93 -22.06 2.58
N ALA A 85 -11.96 -21.45 1.97
CA ALA A 85 -12.24 -20.03 2.17
C ALA A 85 -12.54 -19.72 3.65
N ASN A 86 -13.31 -20.58 4.31
CA ASN A 86 -13.58 -20.44 5.74
C ASN A 86 -12.30 -20.59 6.57
N ALA A 87 -11.43 -21.57 6.25
CA ALA A 87 -10.17 -21.74 6.94
C ALA A 87 -9.24 -20.52 6.78
N ALA A 88 -9.16 -19.94 5.58
CA ALA A 88 -8.41 -18.71 5.33
C ALA A 88 -8.95 -17.52 6.14
N LEU A 89 -10.26 -17.36 6.22
CA LEU A 89 -10.88 -16.28 6.99
C LEU A 89 -10.66 -16.44 8.49
N VAL A 90 -10.86 -17.64 9.04
CA VAL A 90 -10.59 -17.94 10.45
C VAL A 90 -9.12 -17.68 10.77
N TYR A 91 -8.22 -18.09 9.87
CA TYR A 91 -6.79 -17.83 10.02
C TYR A 91 -6.46 -16.33 10.04
N LEU A 92 -7.02 -15.54 9.13
CA LEU A 92 -6.75 -14.10 9.03
C LEU A 92 -7.40 -13.31 10.18
N GLU A 93 -8.64 -13.62 10.55
CA GLU A 93 -9.34 -12.97 11.66
C GLU A 93 -8.74 -13.36 13.02
N GLY A 94 -8.25 -14.59 13.16
CA GLY A 94 -7.56 -15.05 14.37
C GLY A 94 -6.22 -14.34 14.63
N LYS A 95 -5.73 -13.52 13.69
CA LYS A 95 -4.52 -12.73 13.91
C LYS A 95 -4.73 -11.53 14.82
N ASP A 96 -5.97 -11.07 14.99
CA ASP A 96 -6.32 -9.97 15.89
C ASP A 96 -5.82 -10.23 17.33
N ASP A 97 -5.76 -11.50 17.74
CA ASP A 97 -5.25 -11.92 19.05
C ASP A 97 -3.75 -11.58 19.25
N SER A 98 -2.96 -11.56 18.17
CA SER A 98 -1.52 -11.30 18.19
C SER A 98 -1.12 -9.93 17.63
N ASP A 99 -1.94 -9.39 16.75
CA ASP A 99 -1.77 -8.10 16.07
C ASP A 99 -3.15 -7.45 15.95
N SER A 100 -3.49 -6.62 16.93
CA SER A 100 -4.78 -5.91 17.01
C SER A 100 -4.97 -4.89 15.89
N MET A 101 -3.92 -4.64 15.09
CA MET A 101 -3.98 -3.79 13.91
C MET A 101 -4.08 -4.63 12.63
N SER A 102 -4.06 -5.95 12.69
CA SER A 102 -4.38 -6.78 11.54
C SER A 102 -5.86 -6.65 11.15
N VAL A 103 -6.14 -6.56 9.86
CA VAL A 103 -7.50 -6.38 9.36
C VAL A 103 -7.72 -7.28 8.16
N ALA A 104 -8.83 -8.03 8.20
CA ALA A 104 -9.41 -8.68 7.04
C ALA A 104 -10.83 -8.13 6.77
N ARG A 105 -11.16 -7.94 5.50
CA ARG A 105 -12.51 -7.56 5.03
C ARG A 105 -12.89 -8.42 3.84
N TYR A 106 -14.14 -8.83 3.79
CA TYR A 106 -14.64 -9.69 2.73
C TYR A 106 -16.13 -9.50 2.51
N ASN A 107 -16.58 -9.83 1.29
CA ASN A 107 -18.00 -9.96 0.98
C ASN A 107 -18.34 -11.38 0.53
N MET A 108 -19.63 -11.71 0.54
CA MET A 108 -20.16 -13.00 0.09
C MET A 108 -21.01 -12.76 -1.14
N ILE A 109 -21.03 -13.75 -2.03
CA ILE A 109 -21.95 -13.78 -3.16
C ILE A 109 -23.26 -14.48 -2.80
N ALA A 110 -24.23 -14.48 -3.72
CA ALA A 110 -25.59 -14.94 -3.47
C ALA A 110 -25.69 -16.42 -3.06
N ASP A 111 -24.71 -17.24 -3.39
CA ASP A 111 -24.61 -18.67 -3.03
C ASP A 111 -23.82 -18.91 -1.72
N GLU A 112 -23.65 -17.86 -0.89
CA GLU A 112 -22.89 -17.88 0.37
C GLU A 112 -21.41 -18.26 0.23
N ARG A 113 -20.82 -18.14 -0.97
CA ARG A 113 -19.38 -18.33 -1.19
C ARG A 113 -18.62 -17.02 -1.01
N LEU A 114 -17.31 -17.14 -0.73
CA LEU A 114 -16.42 -16.00 -0.58
C LEU A 114 -16.32 -15.23 -1.90
N GLY A 115 -16.87 -14.02 -1.92
CA GLY A 115 -16.82 -13.08 -3.03
C GLY A 115 -15.42 -12.51 -3.16
N ASN A 116 -15.08 -11.47 -2.41
CA ASN A 116 -13.78 -10.81 -2.42
C ASN A 116 -13.20 -10.78 -1.01
N LEU A 117 -11.88 -10.68 -0.92
CA LEU A 117 -11.15 -10.61 0.34
C LEU A 117 -10.04 -9.57 0.21
N ILE A 118 -9.84 -8.76 1.23
CA ILE A 118 -8.67 -7.90 1.39
C ILE A 118 -8.14 -8.07 2.80
N TRP A 119 -6.82 -8.12 2.94
CA TRP A 119 -6.19 -8.20 4.25
C TRP A 119 -4.86 -7.44 4.29
N ALA A 120 -4.55 -6.92 5.46
CA ALA A 120 -3.30 -6.26 5.78
C ALA A 120 -2.97 -6.49 7.26
N ASP A 121 -1.69 -6.68 7.57
CA ASP A 121 -1.23 -6.72 8.96
C ASP A 121 -0.98 -5.30 9.50
N GLY A 122 -0.78 -5.18 10.81
CA GLY A 122 -0.62 -3.90 11.49
C GLY A 122 0.62 -3.11 11.05
N ALA A 123 1.72 -3.82 10.78
CA ALA A 123 2.95 -3.20 10.29
C ALA A 123 2.77 -2.64 8.87
N SER A 124 2.11 -3.37 7.96
CA SER A 124 1.80 -2.93 6.60
C SER A 124 0.87 -1.71 6.60
N ARG A 125 -0.12 -1.68 7.50
CA ARG A 125 -0.99 -0.50 7.68
C ARG A 125 -0.22 0.70 8.19
N SER A 126 0.74 0.49 9.09
CA SER A 126 1.62 1.53 9.62
C SER A 126 2.55 2.07 8.52
N ASP A 127 3.17 1.18 7.75
CA ASP A 127 4.01 1.53 6.60
C ASP A 127 3.23 2.36 5.57
N TYR A 128 1.96 2.04 5.32
CA TYR A 128 1.11 2.83 4.44
C TYR A 128 0.94 4.28 4.95
N GLN A 129 0.88 4.50 6.27
CA GLN A 129 0.76 5.85 6.83
C GLN A 129 2.00 6.71 6.53
N TYR A 130 3.18 6.11 6.39
CA TYR A 130 4.40 6.84 6.03
C TYR A 130 4.65 6.87 4.51
N PHE A 131 4.48 5.73 3.84
CA PHE A 131 4.94 5.50 2.47
C PHE A 131 3.82 5.39 1.43
N GLY A 132 2.55 5.36 1.86
CA GLY A 132 1.37 5.22 0.99
C GLY A 132 1.02 6.44 0.12
N ASN A 133 1.91 7.43 -0.01
CA ASN A 133 1.71 8.54 -0.95
C ASN A 133 1.83 8.09 -2.41
N VAL A 134 2.63 7.06 -2.66
CA VAL A 134 2.72 6.37 -3.94
C VAL A 134 2.28 4.93 -3.72
N LEU A 135 1.16 4.56 -4.33
CA LEU A 135 0.58 3.23 -4.24
C LEU A 135 0.73 2.52 -5.57
N VAL A 136 1.35 1.35 -5.58
CA VAL A 136 1.24 0.42 -6.69
C VAL A 136 0.11 -0.56 -6.40
N PHE A 137 -0.80 -0.67 -7.35
CA PHE A 137 -1.94 -1.55 -7.36
C PHE A 137 -1.79 -2.47 -8.55
N ASP A 138 -1.26 -3.67 -8.28
CA ASP A 138 -0.88 -4.62 -9.33
C ASP A 138 -1.63 -5.94 -9.14
N SER A 139 -2.25 -6.42 -10.22
CA SER A 139 -2.92 -7.71 -10.23
C SER A 139 -1.95 -8.81 -10.67
N THR A 140 -1.70 -9.76 -9.77
CA THR A 140 -0.95 -10.98 -10.08
C THR A 140 -1.88 -12.05 -10.66
N TYR A 141 -1.45 -12.65 -11.77
CA TYR A 141 -2.20 -13.64 -12.53
C TYR A 141 -2.78 -14.77 -11.67
N ARG A 142 -3.89 -15.34 -12.16
CA ARG A 142 -4.76 -16.43 -11.65
C ARG A 142 -4.04 -17.74 -11.26
N LYS A 143 -2.98 -17.67 -10.45
CA LYS A 143 -2.08 -18.76 -10.05
C LYS A 143 -2.43 -19.33 -8.67
N ASN A 144 -3.72 -19.50 -8.40
CA ASN A 144 -4.21 -20.28 -7.28
C ASN A 144 -5.16 -21.36 -7.79
N LYS A 145 -5.49 -22.32 -6.94
CA LYS A 145 -6.40 -23.44 -7.24
C LYS A 145 -7.73 -23.00 -7.87
N TYR A 146 -8.18 -21.80 -7.50
CA TYR A 146 -9.46 -21.23 -7.91
C TYR A 146 -9.36 -20.30 -9.12
N LYS A 147 -8.15 -20.10 -9.68
CA LYS A 147 -7.87 -19.17 -10.78
C LYS A 147 -8.42 -17.76 -10.53
N ARG A 148 -8.39 -17.32 -9.28
CA ARG A 148 -8.87 -15.99 -8.86
C ARG A 148 -7.78 -14.93 -8.97
N PRO A 149 -8.06 -13.68 -9.40
CA PRO A 149 -7.07 -12.62 -9.41
C PRO A 149 -6.61 -12.28 -7.98
N VAL A 150 -5.29 -12.24 -7.77
CA VAL A 150 -4.67 -11.82 -6.51
C VAL A 150 -4.07 -10.44 -6.73
N VAL A 151 -4.41 -9.50 -5.87
CA VAL A 151 -3.91 -8.13 -5.97
C VAL A 151 -2.90 -7.88 -4.87
N ILE A 152 -1.82 -7.17 -5.19
CA ILE A 152 -0.81 -6.75 -4.24
C ILE A 152 -0.81 -5.22 -4.17
N PHE A 153 -0.87 -4.70 -2.96
CA PHE A 153 -0.70 -3.28 -2.68
C PHE A 153 0.70 -3.07 -2.13
N PHE A 154 1.49 -2.21 -2.75
CA PHE A 154 2.85 -1.96 -2.30
C PHE A 154 3.34 -0.57 -2.67
N GLY A 155 4.44 -0.15 -2.05
CA GLY A 155 5.10 1.13 -2.28
C GLY A 155 6.60 1.01 -2.04
N VAL A 156 7.22 2.13 -1.67
CA VAL A 156 8.67 2.21 -1.43
C VAL A 156 8.94 2.85 -0.08
N ASN A 157 9.72 2.19 0.77
CA ASN A 157 10.12 2.71 2.08
C ASN A 157 11.31 3.69 1.98
N ASN A 158 11.73 4.23 3.12
CA ASN A 158 12.87 5.15 3.24
C ASN A 158 14.23 4.51 2.90
N HIS A 159 14.33 3.19 2.80
CA HIS A 159 15.52 2.47 2.29
C HIS A 159 15.45 2.21 0.79
N LYS A 160 14.49 2.82 0.09
CA LYS A 160 14.24 2.55 -1.33
C LYS A 160 13.94 1.08 -1.60
N GLN A 161 13.44 0.33 -0.63
CA GLN A 161 12.99 -1.05 -0.83
C GLN A 161 11.48 -1.10 -1.05
N THR A 162 11.03 -2.14 -1.74
CA THR A 162 9.61 -2.45 -1.85
C THR A 162 9.04 -2.75 -0.46
N THR A 163 7.97 -2.07 -0.08
CA THR A 163 7.18 -2.38 1.12
C THR A 163 5.77 -2.78 0.72
N ILE A 164 5.27 -3.88 1.27
CA ILE A 164 3.94 -4.42 0.95
C ILE A 164 2.94 -3.87 1.96
N PHE A 165 1.88 -3.26 1.47
CA PHE A 165 0.80 -2.69 2.27
C PHE A 165 -0.35 -3.67 2.50
N GLY A 166 -0.48 -4.69 1.68
CA GLY A 166 -1.48 -5.73 1.87
C GLY A 166 -1.81 -6.46 0.58
N PHE A 167 -2.84 -7.28 0.65
CA PHE A 167 -3.24 -8.14 -0.45
C PHE A 167 -4.75 -8.14 -0.63
N GLY A 168 -5.18 -8.42 -1.86
CA GLY A 168 -6.55 -8.62 -2.24
C GLY A 168 -6.74 -9.93 -2.99
N LEU A 169 -7.93 -10.50 -2.91
CA LEU A 169 -8.39 -11.62 -3.72
C LEU A 169 -9.74 -11.23 -4.32
N LEU A 170 -9.81 -11.20 -5.64
CA LEU A 170 -11.02 -10.84 -6.39
C LEU A 170 -11.66 -12.09 -6.98
N MET A 171 -12.94 -12.04 -7.31
CA MET A 171 -13.55 -13.11 -8.11
C MET A 171 -13.17 -12.98 -9.58
N ASP A 172 -13.23 -11.77 -10.11
CA ASP A 172 -12.93 -11.42 -11.49
C ASP A 172 -12.29 -10.02 -11.60
N GLU A 173 -11.96 -9.65 -12.84
CA GLU A 173 -11.35 -8.37 -13.20
C GLU A 173 -12.43 -7.45 -13.77
N SER A 174 -13.31 -6.97 -12.90
CA SER A 174 -14.39 -6.04 -13.27
C SER A 174 -14.30 -4.72 -12.51
N VAL A 175 -14.91 -3.68 -13.08
CA VAL A 175 -14.87 -2.31 -12.54
C VAL A 175 -15.45 -2.27 -11.13
N SER A 176 -16.58 -2.95 -10.91
CA SER A 176 -17.28 -2.98 -9.62
C SER A 176 -16.43 -3.65 -8.54
N LEU A 177 -15.72 -4.73 -8.88
CA LEU A 177 -14.87 -5.45 -7.94
C LEU A 177 -13.58 -4.67 -7.61
N TYR A 178 -12.95 -4.04 -8.59
CA TYR A 178 -11.83 -3.13 -8.32
C TYR A 178 -12.25 -1.91 -7.51
N ARG A 179 -13.46 -1.36 -7.75
CA ARG A 179 -14.02 -0.28 -6.93
C ARG A 179 -14.18 -0.72 -5.48
N TRP A 180 -14.83 -1.86 -5.24
CA TRP A 180 -15.00 -2.44 -3.90
C TRP A 180 -13.64 -2.62 -3.20
N MET A 181 -12.64 -3.11 -3.93
CA MET A 181 -11.29 -3.34 -3.41
C MET A 181 -10.61 -2.04 -2.99
N LEU A 182 -10.67 -0.99 -3.81
CA LEU A 182 -10.08 0.32 -3.49
C LEU A 182 -10.80 1.02 -2.33
N GLU A 183 -12.13 0.93 -2.27
CA GLU A 183 -12.91 1.48 -1.16
C GLU A 183 -12.54 0.81 0.17
N ASN A 184 -12.43 -0.52 0.19
CA ASN A 184 -12.02 -1.26 1.38
C ASN A 184 -10.54 -1.04 1.72
N LEU A 185 -9.66 -0.88 0.73
CA LEU A 185 -8.27 -0.49 0.97
C LEU A 185 -8.22 0.83 1.74
N LEU A 186 -8.95 1.85 1.29
CA LEU A 186 -8.99 3.15 1.97
C LEU A 186 -9.52 3.01 3.40
N GLU A 187 -10.53 2.18 3.64
CA GLU A 187 -11.03 1.92 5.00
C GLU A 187 -9.98 1.27 5.89
N VAL A 188 -9.33 0.21 5.41
CA VAL A 188 -8.27 -0.51 6.12
C VAL A 188 -7.09 0.43 6.41
N MET A 189 -6.80 1.35 5.49
CA MET A 189 -5.71 2.32 5.56
C MET A 189 -6.08 3.67 6.21
N CYS A 190 -7.12 3.68 7.06
CA CYS A 190 -7.53 4.87 7.83
C CYS A 190 -7.86 6.10 6.97
N ARG A 191 -8.47 5.87 5.80
CA ARG A 191 -8.89 6.87 4.80
C ARG A 191 -7.76 7.74 4.24
N LYS A 192 -6.50 7.37 4.44
CA LYS A 192 -5.38 8.03 3.77
C LYS A 192 -5.44 7.74 2.27
N LYS A 193 -5.57 8.78 1.45
CA LYS A 193 -5.55 8.68 -0.02
C LYS A 193 -4.11 8.77 -0.53
N PRO A 194 -3.72 7.95 -1.53
CA PRO A 194 -2.45 8.11 -2.21
C PRO A 194 -2.48 9.35 -3.12
N LEU A 195 -1.32 9.96 -3.35
CA LEU A 195 -1.15 11.05 -4.31
C LEU A 195 -0.92 10.52 -5.73
N VAL A 196 -0.28 9.37 -5.84
CA VAL A 196 -0.01 8.68 -7.11
C VAL A 196 -0.44 7.23 -7.00
N VAL A 197 -1.18 6.75 -7.99
CA VAL A 197 -1.55 5.34 -8.14
C VAL A 197 -0.95 4.80 -9.41
N ILE A 198 -0.19 3.72 -9.28
CA ILE A 198 0.46 3.02 -10.37
C ILE A 198 -0.29 1.70 -10.60
N ILE A 199 -0.77 1.49 -11.82
CA ILE A 199 -1.63 0.36 -12.19
C ILE A 199 -1.09 -0.40 -13.39
N ASP A 200 -1.57 -1.64 -13.55
CA ASP A 200 -1.52 -2.31 -14.83
C ASP A 200 -2.47 -1.60 -15.83
N GLY A 201 -2.24 -1.77 -17.13
CA GLY A 201 -2.99 -1.04 -18.17
C GLY A 201 -4.45 -1.46 -18.34
N ASP A 202 -5.00 -2.25 -17.40
CA ASP A 202 -6.34 -2.81 -17.47
C ASP A 202 -7.41 -1.71 -17.46
N ILE A 203 -8.38 -1.85 -18.38
CA ILE A 203 -9.41 -0.84 -18.59
C ILE A 203 -10.34 -0.76 -17.38
N ALA A 204 -10.65 -1.90 -16.74
CA ALA A 204 -11.51 -1.91 -15.57
C ALA A 204 -10.82 -1.29 -14.35
N MET A 205 -9.53 -1.54 -14.18
CA MET A 205 -8.70 -0.95 -13.13
C MET A 205 -8.58 0.57 -13.31
N ILE A 206 -8.27 1.04 -14.53
CA ILE A 206 -8.21 2.48 -14.86
C ILE A 206 -9.54 3.16 -14.49
N LYS A 207 -10.67 2.55 -14.87
CA LYS A 207 -11.99 3.12 -14.58
C LYS A 207 -12.29 3.16 -13.08
N ALA A 208 -12.02 2.08 -12.36
CA ALA A 208 -12.25 2.02 -10.91
C ALA A 208 -11.38 3.03 -10.15
N VAL A 209 -10.10 3.18 -10.51
CA VAL A 209 -9.21 4.18 -9.90
C VAL A 209 -9.69 5.60 -10.18
N LYS A 210 -10.16 5.89 -11.40
CA LYS A 210 -10.76 7.19 -11.74
C LYS A 210 -11.99 7.52 -10.91
N GLU A 211 -12.81 6.53 -10.57
CA GLU A 211 -14.02 6.72 -9.78
C GLU A 211 -13.72 6.90 -8.28
N VAL A 212 -12.80 6.11 -7.71
CA VAL A 212 -12.51 6.11 -6.26
C VAL A 212 -11.45 7.14 -5.88
N LEU A 213 -10.46 7.38 -6.74
CA LEU A 213 -9.30 8.24 -6.51
C LEU A 213 -9.11 9.27 -7.63
N PRO A 214 -10.10 10.15 -7.90
CA PRO A 214 -10.04 11.10 -9.02
C PRO A 214 -8.93 12.15 -8.88
N GLU A 215 -8.53 12.47 -7.65
CA GLU A 215 -7.49 13.47 -7.35
C GLU A 215 -6.06 12.91 -7.46
N ALA A 216 -5.91 11.58 -7.44
CA ALA A 216 -4.60 10.96 -7.54
C ALA A 216 -4.08 11.02 -8.98
N ILE A 217 -2.77 11.12 -9.15
CA ILE A 217 -2.14 10.97 -10.46
C ILE A 217 -2.16 9.48 -10.83
N HIS A 218 -2.74 9.16 -11.98
CA HIS A 218 -2.79 7.78 -12.46
C HIS A 218 -1.65 7.52 -13.43
N ARG A 219 -0.87 6.49 -13.15
CA ARG A 219 0.29 6.12 -13.96
C ARG A 219 0.22 4.64 -14.32
N LEU A 220 0.56 4.31 -15.56
CA LEU A 220 0.75 2.92 -15.97
C LEU A 220 2.14 2.46 -15.52
N CYS A 221 2.25 1.23 -14.97
CA CYS A 221 3.56 0.69 -14.65
C CYS A 221 4.39 0.51 -15.95
N ALA A 222 5.61 1.08 -15.95
CA ALA A 222 6.49 1.07 -17.12
C ALA A 222 6.77 -0.35 -17.64
N TRP A 223 6.88 -1.35 -16.74
CA TRP A 223 7.06 -2.75 -17.12
C TRP A 223 5.89 -3.30 -17.96
N HIS A 224 4.65 -2.99 -17.56
CA HIS A 224 3.46 -3.41 -18.29
C HIS A 224 3.37 -2.71 -19.66
N VAL A 225 3.74 -1.43 -19.72
CA VAL A 225 3.77 -0.68 -20.98
C VAL A 225 4.84 -1.25 -21.92
N GLU A 226 6.06 -1.49 -21.43
CA GLU A 226 7.15 -2.07 -22.24
C GLU A 226 6.78 -3.46 -22.75
N ARG A 227 6.15 -4.30 -21.91
CA ARG A 227 5.67 -5.62 -22.34
C ARG A 227 4.55 -5.52 -23.37
N ASN A 228 3.64 -4.55 -23.23
CA ASN A 228 2.58 -4.30 -24.20
C ASN A 228 3.16 -3.88 -25.56
N VAL A 229 4.10 -2.94 -25.57
CA VAL A 229 4.85 -2.50 -26.76
C VAL A 229 5.56 -3.68 -27.41
N THR A 230 6.37 -4.42 -26.64
CA THR A 230 7.14 -5.57 -27.15
C THR A 230 6.25 -6.68 -27.73
N SER A 231 5.03 -6.86 -27.21
CA SER A 231 4.11 -7.89 -27.70
C SER A 231 3.40 -7.48 -28.99
N ASN A 232 3.19 -6.18 -29.23
CA ASN A 232 2.50 -5.65 -30.40
C ASN A 232 3.47 -5.19 -31.50
N MET A 233 4.76 -5.02 -31.20
CA MET A 233 5.77 -4.48 -32.12
C MET A 233 6.93 -5.44 -32.34
N LYS A 234 7.20 -5.72 -33.61
CA LYS A 234 8.34 -6.55 -34.03
C LYS A 234 9.60 -5.73 -34.32
N ASP A 235 9.45 -4.45 -34.66
CA ASP A 235 10.56 -3.57 -35.04
C ASP A 235 11.38 -3.14 -33.81
N GLU A 236 12.70 -3.24 -33.90
CA GLU A 236 13.61 -2.90 -32.79
C GLU A 236 13.86 -1.39 -32.65
N ASN A 237 13.88 -0.63 -33.75
CA ASN A 237 14.06 0.82 -33.70
C ASN A 237 12.89 1.48 -32.97
N LEU A 238 11.68 1.00 -33.25
CA LEU A 238 10.48 1.47 -32.60
C LEU A 238 10.47 1.17 -31.09
N LYS A 239 10.98 0.00 -30.67
CA LYS A 239 11.17 -0.32 -29.24
C LYS A 239 12.15 0.62 -28.56
N VAL A 240 13.22 1.03 -29.24
CA VAL A 240 14.19 2.00 -28.72
C VAL A 240 13.53 3.37 -28.53
N LEU A 241 12.70 3.82 -29.48
CA LEU A 241 11.94 5.07 -29.37
C LEU A 241 10.94 5.02 -28.19
N PHE A 242 10.22 3.92 -28.02
CA PHE A 242 9.33 3.74 -26.87
C PHE A 242 10.08 3.77 -25.53
N LYS A 243 11.27 3.16 -25.45
CA LYS A 243 12.12 3.26 -24.26
C LYS A 243 12.56 4.70 -24.00
N ARG A 244 12.89 5.46 -25.06
CA ARG A 244 13.18 6.89 -24.94
C ARG A 244 11.99 7.65 -24.34
N TRP A 245 10.78 7.45 -24.85
CA TRP A 245 9.58 8.12 -24.34
C TRP A 245 9.19 7.70 -22.91
N LEU A 246 9.53 6.47 -22.50
CA LEU A 246 9.25 5.96 -21.14
C LEU A 246 10.22 6.48 -20.08
N TYR A 247 11.50 6.69 -20.43
CA TYR A 247 12.56 6.88 -19.45
C TYR A 247 13.33 8.19 -19.57
N SER A 248 13.42 8.78 -20.77
CA SER A 248 14.20 9.99 -21.00
C SER A 248 13.41 11.24 -20.60
N GLU A 249 14.10 12.25 -20.05
CA GLU A 249 13.51 13.58 -19.90
C GLU A 249 13.36 14.21 -21.28
N MET A 250 12.15 14.70 -21.57
CA MET A 250 11.81 15.35 -22.83
C MET A 250 10.63 16.31 -22.62
N GLU A 251 10.52 17.31 -23.48
CA GLU A 251 9.35 18.21 -23.46
C GLU A 251 8.14 17.57 -24.12
N ILE A 252 6.95 18.06 -23.75
CA ILE A 252 5.68 17.60 -24.34
C ILE A 252 5.67 17.84 -25.86
N ALA A 253 6.17 18.99 -26.31
CA ALA A 253 6.22 19.33 -27.74
C ALA A 253 7.14 18.39 -28.53
N GLU A 254 8.30 18.05 -27.95
CA GLU A 254 9.24 17.08 -28.54
C GLU A 254 8.60 15.69 -28.65
N PHE A 255 7.89 15.24 -27.60
CA PHE A 255 7.20 13.96 -27.62
C PHE A 255 6.11 13.89 -28.68
N GLU A 256 5.26 14.91 -28.79
CA GLU A 256 4.17 14.90 -29.78
C GLU A 256 4.70 14.94 -31.22
N ALA A 257 5.79 15.69 -31.46
CA ALA A 257 6.45 15.70 -32.77
C ALA A 257 7.06 14.32 -33.10
N ASP A 258 7.84 13.74 -32.19
CA ASP A 258 8.41 12.39 -32.36
C ASP A 258 7.32 11.34 -32.62
N TRP A 259 6.20 11.45 -31.91
CA TRP A 259 5.09 10.50 -32.05
C TRP A 259 4.47 10.57 -33.44
N GLU A 260 4.25 11.78 -33.97
CA GLU A 260 3.66 12.00 -35.29
C GLU A 260 4.59 11.51 -36.42
N ASP A 261 5.90 11.77 -36.31
CA ASP A 261 6.91 11.26 -37.23
C ASP A 261 6.92 9.73 -37.27
N VAL A 262 6.84 9.08 -36.11
CA VAL A 262 6.78 7.61 -35.99
C VAL A 262 5.50 7.03 -36.59
N LEU A 263 4.35 7.69 -36.42
CA LEU A 263 3.11 7.23 -37.03
C LEU A 263 3.21 7.19 -38.56
N GLU A 264 3.94 8.11 -39.16
CA GLU A 264 4.18 8.17 -40.60
C GLU A 264 5.22 7.15 -41.06
N GLU A 265 6.40 7.13 -40.43
CA GLU A 265 7.50 6.24 -40.79
C GLU A 265 7.11 4.75 -40.72
N PHE A 266 6.36 4.38 -39.67
CA PHE A 266 5.97 2.99 -39.42
C PHE A 266 4.54 2.64 -39.90
N GLY A 267 3.84 3.57 -40.57
CA GLY A 267 2.50 3.34 -41.11
C GLY A 267 1.45 3.02 -40.03
N LEU A 268 1.55 3.64 -38.85
CA LEU A 268 0.70 3.35 -37.70
C LEU A 268 -0.51 4.28 -37.55
N LYS A 269 -0.73 5.21 -38.50
CA LYS A 269 -1.83 6.20 -38.44
C LYS A 269 -3.21 5.57 -38.21
N ASP A 270 -3.50 4.43 -38.84
CA ASP A 270 -4.79 3.72 -38.69
C ASP A 270 -4.75 2.58 -37.65
N SER A 271 -3.65 2.46 -36.89
CA SER A 271 -3.52 1.40 -35.89
C SER A 271 -4.36 1.70 -34.66
N LEU A 272 -5.37 0.85 -34.40
CA LEU A 272 -6.16 0.92 -33.17
C LEU A 272 -5.28 0.88 -31.92
N TRP A 273 -4.23 0.07 -31.93
CA TRP A 273 -3.29 -0.04 -30.82
C TRP A 273 -2.53 1.29 -30.60
N ALA A 274 -2.04 1.92 -31.68
CA ALA A 274 -1.29 3.17 -31.56
C ALA A 274 -2.19 4.30 -31.03
N ASN A 275 -3.42 4.38 -31.52
CA ASN A 275 -4.43 5.32 -31.03
C ASN A 275 -4.72 5.12 -29.54
N GLN A 276 -4.94 3.87 -29.09
CA GLN A 276 -5.14 3.56 -27.67
C GLN A 276 -3.93 3.91 -26.79
N MET A 277 -2.71 3.72 -27.30
CA MET A 277 -1.49 4.12 -26.61
C MET A 277 -1.39 5.64 -26.47
N HIS A 278 -1.68 6.39 -27.55
CA HIS A 278 -1.64 7.85 -27.55
C HIS A 278 -2.74 8.45 -26.65
N GLU A 279 -3.94 7.88 -26.63
CA GLU A 279 -5.01 8.28 -25.71
C GLU A 279 -4.56 8.21 -24.24
N LYS A 280 -3.73 7.22 -23.92
CA LYS A 280 -3.18 6.98 -22.58
C LYS A 280 -1.85 7.70 -22.32
N ARG A 281 -1.31 8.50 -23.25
CA ARG A 281 0.05 9.11 -23.16
C ARG A 281 0.32 9.86 -21.86
N LYS A 282 -0.67 10.57 -21.33
CA LYS A 282 -0.56 11.30 -20.06
C LYS A 282 -0.32 10.40 -18.84
N MET A 283 -0.57 9.09 -18.97
CA MET A 283 -0.41 8.09 -17.90
C MET A 283 0.88 7.28 -18.04
N TRP A 284 1.60 7.32 -19.17
CA TRP A 284 2.81 6.49 -19.36
C TRP A 284 4.02 7.25 -19.90
N ALA A 285 3.83 8.26 -20.75
CA ALA A 285 4.94 8.99 -21.35
C ALA A 285 5.62 9.89 -20.30
N ASN A 286 6.95 9.81 -20.23
CA ASN A 286 7.71 10.54 -19.23
C ASN A 286 7.60 12.07 -19.40
N ALA A 287 7.42 12.56 -20.63
CA ALA A 287 7.18 13.98 -20.91
C ALA A 287 6.07 14.58 -20.02
N TYR A 288 4.98 13.83 -19.86
CA TYR A 288 3.80 14.23 -19.08
C TYR A 288 3.91 13.96 -17.57
N LEU A 289 4.86 13.11 -17.17
CA LEU A 289 5.04 12.65 -15.79
C LEU A 289 6.33 13.19 -15.15
N SER A 290 7.14 13.92 -15.92
CA SER A 290 8.50 14.32 -15.56
C SER A 290 8.57 15.19 -14.31
N ASP A 291 7.52 15.95 -13.99
CA ASP A 291 7.43 16.81 -12.82
C ASP A 291 6.77 16.12 -11.60
N LYS A 292 6.35 14.85 -11.73
CA LYS A 292 5.61 14.12 -10.70
C LYS A 292 6.51 13.19 -9.89
N PHE A 293 6.31 13.19 -8.57
CA PHE A 293 6.98 12.25 -7.68
C PHE A 293 6.37 10.85 -7.79
N CYS A 294 7.13 9.88 -8.33
CA CYS A 294 6.68 8.49 -8.46
C CYS A 294 7.56 7.49 -7.68
N ALA A 295 8.26 7.92 -6.63
CA ALA A 295 9.06 7.07 -5.73
C ALA A 295 10.02 6.07 -6.43
N GLY A 296 10.55 6.43 -7.61
CA GLY A 296 11.45 5.56 -8.37
C GLY A 296 10.75 4.45 -9.19
N PHE A 297 9.42 4.47 -9.33
CA PHE A 297 8.67 3.60 -10.26
C PHE A 297 8.70 4.10 -11.72
N LEU A 298 9.75 4.86 -12.06
CA LEU A 298 10.07 5.21 -13.43
C LEU A 298 10.69 4.02 -14.18
N THR A 299 11.19 3.00 -13.48
CA THR A 299 11.86 1.82 -14.08
C THR A 299 11.05 0.53 -13.91
N THR A 300 11.25 -0.45 -14.79
CA THR A 300 10.56 -1.75 -14.75
C THR A 300 10.90 -2.61 -13.53
N SER A 301 12.12 -2.48 -13.01
CA SER A 301 12.74 -3.42 -12.07
C SER A 301 11.93 -3.71 -10.80
N ARG A 302 11.17 -2.74 -10.28
CA ARG A 302 10.39 -2.91 -9.05
C ARG A 302 9.11 -3.71 -9.28
N CYS A 303 8.30 -3.35 -10.29
CA CYS A 303 7.09 -4.10 -10.64
C CYS A 303 7.47 -5.53 -11.08
N GLU A 304 8.52 -5.65 -11.91
CA GLU A 304 9.03 -6.96 -12.34
C GLU A 304 9.52 -7.80 -11.17
N GLY A 305 10.35 -7.22 -10.30
CA GLY A 305 10.97 -7.92 -9.17
C GLY A 305 9.96 -8.42 -8.15
N ILE A 306 8.99 -7.58 -7.75
CA ILE A 306 7.97 -8.01 -6.79
C ILE A 306 7.04 -9.06 -7.40
N ASN A 307 6.64 -8.90 -8.66
CA ASN A 307 5.80 -9.89 -9.32
C ASN A 307 6.53 -11.22 -9.48
N ALA A 308 7.78 -11.20 -9.93
CA ALA A 308 8.62 -12.40 -10.02
C ALA A 308 8.81 -13.05 -8.63
N PHE A 309 9.00 -12.25 -7.58
CA PHE A 309 9.17 -12.73 -6.23
C PHE A 309 7.89 -13.36 -5.67
N VAL A 310 6.75 -12.66 -5.69
CA VAL A 310 5.47 -13.18 -5.20
C VAL A 310 5.00 -14.39 -6.01
N ASN A 311 5.31 -14.45 -7.31
CA ASN A 311 5.08 -15.63 -8.13
C ASN A 311 5.78 -16.89 -7.60
N LYS A 312 6.87 -16.80 -6.81
CA LYS A 312 7.51 -17.97 -6.18
C LYS A 312 6.68 -18.54 -5.03
N PHE A 313 5.88 -17.70 -4.39
CA PHE A 313 5.00 -18.04 -3.27
C PHE A 313 3.58 -18.42 -3.72
N SER A 314 3.28 -18.25 -5.01
CA SER A 314 1.96 -18.54 -5.60
C SER A 314 2.06 -19.67 -6.63
N LYS A 315 1.47 -20.82 -6.32
CA LYS A 315 1.37 -21.98 -7.22
C LYS A 315 -0.09 -22.24 -7.54
N SER A 316 -0.37 -22.69 -8.76
CA SER A 316 -1.72 -23.03 -9.22
C SER A 316 -2.42 -24.11 -8.38
N THR A 317 -1.68 -24.86 -7.57
CA THR A 317 -2.23 -25.86 -6.64
C THR A 317 -2.61 -25.29 -5.28
N HIS A 318 -2.12 -24.09 -4.91
CA HIS A 318 -2.32 -23.53 -3.58
C HIS A 318 -3.79 -23.18 -3.35
N SER A 319 -4.27 -23.59 -2.18
CA SER A 319 -5.54 -23.16 -1.60
C SER A 319 -5.50 -21.66 -1.22
N ILE A 320 -6.65 -21.06 -0.90
CA ILE A 320 -6.72 -19.68 -0.40
C ILE A 320 -5.93 -19.56 0.90
N LEU A 321 -6.10 -20.51 1.83
CA LEU A 321 -5.36 -20.51 3.10
C LEU A 321 -3.84 -20.61 2.88
N GLU A 322 -3.39 -21.59 2.09
CA GLU A 322 -1.96 -21.80 1.81
C GLU A 322 -1.36 -20.57 1.12
N MET A 323 -2.09 -19.98 0.17
CA MET A 323 -1.68 -18.77 -0.50
C MET A 323 -1.58 -17.58 0.48
N SER A 324 -2.57 -17.37 1.34
CA SER A 324 -2.53 -16.29 2.35
C SER A 324 -1.34 -16.43 3.30
N GLN A 325 -1.01 -17.66 3.72
CA GLN A 325 0.17 -17.95 4.54
C GLN A 325 1.48 -17.69 3.79
N ASN A 326 1.59 -18.15 2.54
CA ASN A 326 2.78 -17.95 1.71
C ASN A 326 3.02 -16.47 1.38
N LEU A 327 1.96 -15.69 1.15
CA LEU A 327 2.07 -14.24 0.93
C LEU A 327 2.57 -13.51 2.18
N GLU A 328 2.20 -13.96 3.38
CA GLU A 328 2.78 -13.40 4.61
C GLU A 328 4.27 -13.74 4.76
N LEU A 329 4.70 -14.95 4.40
CA LEU A 329 6.12 -15.29 4.37
C LEU A 329 6.90 -14.37 3.44
N ALA A 330 6.33 -14.03 2.28
CA ALA A 330 6.90 -13.03 1.38
C ALA A 330 7.03 -11.64 2.04
N VAL A 331 6.02 -11.18 2.78
CA VAL A 331 6.12 -9.91 3.55
C VAL A 331 7.23 -9.98 4.59
N ARG A 332 7.34 -11.08 5.34
CA ARG A 332 8.38 -11.27 6.36
C ARG A 332 9.78 -11.23 5.75
N GLU A 333 9.99 -11.82 4.57
CA GLU A 333 11.29 -11.74 3.89
C GLU A 333 11.69 -10.30 3.52
N TYR A 334 10.76 -9.49 3.02
CA TYR A 334 11.04 -8.07 2.74
C TYR A 334 11.39 -7.30 4.02
N ARG A 335 10.64 -7.51 5.09
CA ARG A 335 10.91 -6.87 6.40
C ARG A 335 12.24 -7.29 7.00
N ASN A 336 12.60 -8.57 6.90
CA ASN A 336 13.90 -9.04 7.38
C ASN A 336 15.07 -8.35 6.67
N LYS A 337 14.94 -8.10 5.36
CA LYS A 337 15.92 -7.33 4.59
C LYS A 337 15.95 -5.87 5.03
N GLU A 338 14.81 -5.27 5.32
CA GLU A 338 14.73 -3.89 5.83
C GLU A 338 15.40 -3.75 7.20
N ILE A 339 15.17 -4.69 8.12
CA ILE A 339 15.80 -4.69 9.45
C ILE A 339 17.33 -4.69 9.33
N LEU A 340 17.90 -5.47 8.42
CA LEU A 340 19.34 -5.49 8.16
C LEU A 340 19.86 -4.14 7.64
N LEU A 341 19.12 -3.49 6.73
CA LEU A 341 19.48 -2.16 6.25
C LEU A 341 19.38 -1.10 7.36
N GLN A 342 18.33 -1.18 8.18
CA GLN A 342 18.13 -0.28 9.30
C GLN A 342 19.25 -0.43 10.33
N PHE A 343 19.63 -1.67 10.66
CA PHE A 343 20.77 -1.97 11.53
C PHE A 343 22.05 -1.31 10.99
N ASN A 344 22.35 -1.50 9.70
CA ASN A 344 23.51 -0.89 9.07
C ASN A 344 23.46 0.65 9.08
N CYS A 345 22.28 1.25 8.94
CA CYS A 345 22.11 2.71 9.01
C CYS A 345 22.45 3.26 10.40
N ILE A 346 22.03 2.57 11.47
CA ILE A 346 22.21 2.99 12.86
C ILE A 346 23.65 2.75 13.33
N HIS A 347 24.24 1.61 12.98
CA HIS A 347 25.48 1.13 13.62
C HIS A 347 26.75 1.36 12.82
N THR A 348 26.66 1.88 11.60
CA THR A 348 27.85 2.21 10.80
C THR A 348 27.89 3.71 10.51
N VAL A 349 28.94 4.22 9.87
CA VAL A 349 29.02 5.60 9.38
C VAL A 349 29.37 5.56 7.89
N PRO A 350 28.67 6.30 7.01
CA PRO A 350 28.90 6.14 5.58
C PRO A 350 30.19 6.86 5.20
N VAL A 351 30.87 6.31 4.19
CA VAL A 351 32.16 6.87 3.76
C VAL A 351 31.94 8.21 3.05
N MET A 352 32.44 9.27 3.69
CA MET A 352 32.48 10.63 3.18
C MET A 352 33.69 10.80 2.26
N THR A 353 33.45 11.05 0.97
CA THR A 353 34.54 11.15 -0.03
C THR A 353 34.58 12.49 -0.75
N THR A 354 33.58 13.36 -0.57
CA THR A 354 33.61 14.65 -1.24
C THR A 354 34.36 15.73 -0.46
N CYS A 355 34.69 16.82 -1.16
CA CYS A 355 35.27 18.03 -0.57
C CYS A 355 34.26 18.79 0.32
N LEU A 356 32.97 18.39 0.33
CA LEU A 356 31.87 19.03 1.06
C LEU A 356 31.47 18.21 2.29
N LYS A 357 32.44 17.83 3.12
CA LYS A 357 32.26 16.92 4.27
C LYS A 357 31.20 17.40 5.28
N SER A 358 31.05 18.71 5.47
CA SER A 358 30.02 19.26 6.37
C SER A 358 28.60 18.92 5.88
N ILE A 359 28.36 19.05 4.58
CA ILE A 359 27.08 18.73 3.94
C ILE A 359 26.86 17.21 3.98
N GLU A 360 27.89 16.42 3.65
CA GLU A 360 27.79 14.96 3.73
C GLU A 360 27.50 14.48 5.15
N SER A 361 28.12 15.06 6.17
CA SER A 361 27.90 14.68 7.57
C SER A 361 26.46 14.94 8.00
N VAL A 362 25.89 16.09 7.62
CA VAL A 362 24.47 16.39 7.89
C VAL A 362 23.57 15.41 7.14
N ALA A 363 23.83 15.18 5.85
CA ALA A 363 23.05 14.24 5.03
C ALA A 363 23.09 12.81 5.59
N ALA A 364 24.26 12.34 6.03
CA ALA A 364 24.46 11.01 6.62
C ALA A 364 23.70 10.81 7.95
N ARG A 365 23.45 11.90 8.69
CA ARG A 365 22.69 11.86 9.95
C ARG A 365 21.18 11.87 9.73
N VAL A 366 20.73 12.49 8.64
CA VAL A 366 19.29 12.69 8.35
C VAL A 366 18.73 11.55 7.50
N TYR A 367 19.51 11.06 6.54
CA TYR A 367 19.06 10.10 5.56
C TYR A 367 19.51 8.67 5.87
N THR A 368 18.69 7.70 5.43
CA THR A 368 19.10 6.30 5.32
C THR A 368 20.30 6.17 4.38
N ARG A 369 20.98 5.03 4.42
CA ARG A 369 22.17 4.78 3.59
C ARG A 369 21.91 4.93 2.10
N GLU A 370 20.81 4.36 1.65
CA GLU A 370 20.42 4.39 0.23
C GLU A 370 20.10 5.81 -0.23
N VAL A 371 19.38 6.58 0.59
CA VAL A 371 19.09 7.99 0.27
C VAL A 371 20.35 8.85 0.34
N PHE A 372 21.22 8.62 1.34
CA PHE A 372 22.52 9.30 1.43
C PHE A 372 23.39 9.04 0.21
N SER A 373 23.44 7.81 -0.30
CA SER A 373 24.18 7.45 -1.51
C SER A 373 23.76 8.29 -2.72
N ASP A 374 22.46 8.53 -2.89
CA ASP A 374 21.97 9.36 -3.98
C ASP A 374 22.20 10.85 -3.75
N VAL A 375 22.02 11.32 -2.51
CA VAL A 375 22.39 12.71 -2.15
C VAL A 375 23.86 12.96 -2.42
N LYS A 376 24.72 11.99 -2.10
CA LYS A 376 26.16 12.06 -2.34
C LYS A 376 26.50 12.16 -3.83
N LYS A 377 25.84 11.38 -4.70
CA LYS A 377 26.01 11.51 -6.17
C LYS A 377 25.67 12.92 -6.65
N GLU A 378 24.60 13.54 -6.12
CA GLU A 378 24.26 14.92 -6.47
C GLU A 378 25.26 15.94 -5.91
N ILE A 379 25.81 15.72 -4.71
CA ILE A 379 26.92 16.52 -4.16
C ILE A 379 28.16 16.41 -5.05
N GLU A 380 28.47 15.22 -5.58
CA GLU A 380 29.58 15.01 -6.51
C GLU A 380 29.36 15.77 -7.83
N LYS A 381 28.13 15.75 -8.36
CA LYS A 381 27.75 16.52 -9.56
C LYS A 381 27.84 18.03 -9.36
N ALA A 382 27.63 18.53 -8.14
CA ALA A 382 27.74 19.97 -7.85
C ALA A 382 29.15 20.53 -8.16
N ARG A 383 30.18 19.69 -8.25
CA ARG A 383 31.53 20.09 -8.70
C ARG A 383 31.57 20.53 -10.16
N ALA A 384 30.63 20.07 -10.98
CA ALA A 384 30.52 20.38 -12.39
C ALA A 384 29.54 21.55 -12.65
N VAL A 385 29.24 22.37 -11.65
CA VAL A 385 28.30 23.50 -11.78
C VAL A 385 29.03 24.81 -11.48
N ASN A 386 28.91 25.77 -12.39
CA ASN A 386 29.45 27.11 -12.26
C ASN A 386 28.38 28.08 -11.76
N LEU A 387 28.72 28.93 -10.78
CA LEU A 387 27.86 30.03 -10.38
C LEU A 387 28.03 31.19 -11.37
N VAL A 388 27.03 31.41 -12.21
CA VAL A 388 27.03 32.51 -13.20
C VAL A 388 26.61 33.82 -12.56
N ARG A 389 25.53 33.80 -11.77
CA ARG A 389 24.98 35.03 -11.17
C ARG A 389 24.33 34.76 -9.83
N LYS A 390 24.48 35.72 -8.90
CA LYS A 390 23.78 35.74 -7.61
C LYS A 390 23.06 37.09 -7.48
N ARG A 391 21.74 37.07 -7.32
CA ARG A 391 20.93 38.28 -7.13
C ARG A 391 20.02 38.15 -5.92
N ARG A 392 19.74 39.26 -5.26
CA ARG A 392 18.76 39.32 -4.16
C ARG A 392 17.46 39.92 -4.68
N CYS A 393 16.35 39.22 -4.46
CA CYS A 393 15.00 39.68 -4.75
C CYS A 393 14.20 39.64 -3.44
N LEU A 394 14.06 40.78 -2.78
CA LEU A 394 13.42 40.90 -1.46
C LEU A 394 14.05 39.95 -0.42
N ASN A 395 13.30 38.94 0.03
CA ASN A 395 13.72 37.94 1.00
C ASN A 395 14.22 36.63 0.37
N THR A 396 14.33 36.60 -0.96
CA THR A 396 14.77 35.45 -1.74
C THR A 396 16.11 35.72 -2.39
N MET A 397 17.06 34.81 -2.20
CA MET A 397 18.32 34.79 -2.95
C MET A 397 18.13 33.93 -4.19
N VAL A 398 18.39 34.49 -5.38
CA VAL A 398 18.31 33.78 -6.65
C VAL A 398 19.72 33.54 -7.17
N TYR A 399 20.03 32.27 -7.41
CA TYR A 399 21.28 31.77 -7.98
C TYR A 399 21.00 31.31 -9.41
N THR A 400 21.78 31.81 -10.36
CA THR A 400 21.84 31.34 -11.74
C THR A 400 23.12 30.53 -11.88
N LEU A 401 22.95 29.27 -12.23
CA LEU A 401 23.98 28.25 -12.33
C LEU A 401 24.07 27.77 -13.77
N GLU A 402 25.23 27.24 -14.16
CA GLU A 402 25.48 26.67 -15.48
C GLU A 402 26.25 25.35 -15.33
N GLU A 403 25.88 24.33 -16.10
CA GLU A 403 26.57 23.04 -16.08
C GLU A 403 27.85 23.11 -16.91
N TYR A 404 28.96 22.63 -16.35
CA TYR A 404 30.27 22.62 -16.98
C TYR A 404 30.21 21.88 -18.34
N ARG A 405 30.66 22.55 -19.41
CA ARG A 405 30.55 22.15 -20.83
C ARG A 405 29.15 22.28 -21.48
N LYS A 406 28.15 22.88 -20.81
CA LYS A 406 26.85 23.22 -21.41
C LYS A 406 26.46 24.68 -21.16
N PRO A 407 27.10 25.65 -21.83
CA PRO A 407 26.96 27.06 -21.48
C PRO A 407 25.58 27.69 -21.74
N ASN A 408 24.68 26.99 -22.42
CA ASN A 408 23.32 27.48 -22.72
C ASN A 408 22.24 26.87 -21.80
N MET A 409 22.61 25.96 -20.89
CA MET A 409 21.66 25.33 -19.97
C MET A 409 21.75 25.98 -18.59
N LEU A 410 20.98 27.05 -18.42
CA LEU A 410 20.93 27.79 -17.16
C LEU A 410 19.99 27.11 -16.16
N ILE A 411 20.48 26.89 -14.94
CA ILE A 411 19.71 26.35 -13.82
C ILE A 411 19.45 27.49 -12.83
N ILE A 412 18.18 27.72 -12.48
CA ILE A 412 17.79 28.74 -11.50
C ILE A 412 17.43 28.07 -10.17
N ALA A 413 18.08 28.52 -9.10
CA ALA A 413 17.76 28.13 -7.73
C ALA A 413 17.41 29.35 -6.87
N CYS A 414 16.34 29.24 -6.10
CA CYS A 414 15.80 30.27 -5.23
C CYS A 414 15.88 29.81 -3.77
N PHE A 415 16.52 30.60 -2.91
CA PHE A 415 16.59 30.35 -1.47
C PHE A 415 15.81 31.41 -0.71
N GLY A 416 14.70 31.01 -0.09
CA GLY A 416 13.91 31.88 0.79
C GLY A 416 14.55 31.99 2.16
N ARG A 417 15.03 33.18 2.55
CA ARG A 417 15.77 33.35 3.81
C ARG A 417 14.89 33.20 5.05
N ALA A 418 13.61 33.62 5.00
CA ALA A 418 12.68 33.40 6.11
C ALA A 418 12.17 31.95 6.18
N SER A 419 11.89 31.34 5.04
CA SER A 419 11.40 29.96 4.99
C SER A 419 12.51 28.93 5.18
N ARG A 420 13.79 29.32 5.00
CA ARG A 420 14.96 28.45 4.87
C ARG A 420 14.82 27.37 3.80
N LYS A 421 13.92 27.58 2.82
CA LYS A 421 13.65 26.64 1.73
C LYS A 421 14.48 26.97 0.49
N LEU A 422 15.06 25.92 -0.10
CA LEU A 422 15.71 25.98 -1.41
C LEU A 422 14.78 25.36 -2.46
N GLU A 423 14.42 26.13 -3.47
CA GLU A 423 13.66 25.69 -4.64
C GLU A 423 14.56 25.75 -5.86
N CYS A 424 14.58 24.69 -6.67
CA CYS A 424 15.36 24.65 -7.90
C CYS A 424 14.44 24.35 -9.08
N GLN A 425 14.63 25.03 -10.20
CA GLN A 425 13.83 24.82 -11.41
C GLN A 425 13.86 23.37 -11.90
N CYS A 426 14.95 22.63 -11.66
CA CYS A 426 15.06 21.22 -12.05
C CYS A 426 14.13 20.28 -11.24
N ASN A 427 13.63 20.72 -10.08
CA ASN A 427 12.77 19.96 -9.18
C ASN A 427 13.26 18.55 -8.79
N ILE A 428 14.55 18.22 -9.01
CA ILE A 428 15.13 16.87 -8.81
C ILE A 428 14.80 16.32 -7.43
N TRP A 429 14.98 17.11 -6.37
CA TRP A 429 14.71 16.67 -5.00
C TRP A 429 13.23 16.37 -4.75
N ARG A 430 12.33 17.15 -5.35
CA ARG A 430 10.88 16.89 -5.30
C ARG A 430 10.54 15.62 -6.08
N LYS A 431 11.15 15.39 -7.25
CA LYS A 431 11.01 14.16 -8.05
C LYS A 431 11.56 12.91 -7.33
N MET A 432 12.56 13.09 -6.46
CA MET A 432 13.16 12.01 -5.66
C MET A 432 12.52 11.85 -4.27
N GLY A 433 11.64 12.76 -3.85
CA GLY A 433 10.99 12.73 -2.53
C GLY A 433 11.95 13.01 -1.37
N ILE A 434 13.03 13.74 -1.63
CA ILE A 434 14.08 14.06 -0.65
C ILE A 434 13.86 15.49 -0.14
N LEU A 435 13.66 15.64 1.17
CA LEU A 435 13.41 16.93 1.83
C LEU A 435 14.71 17.70 2.06
N VAL A 436 14.98 18.71 1.24
CA VAL A 436 16.15 19.59 1.38
C VAL A 436 15.83 20.78 2.30
N ASP A 437 15.46 20.51 3.56
CA ASP A 437 15.22 21.57 4.57
C ASP A 437 16.34 21.66 5.63
N THR A 438 17.48 20.99 5.41
CA THR A 438 18.57 20.93 6.39
C THR A 438 19.77 21.81 6.00
N CYS A 439 19.55 23.13 5.95
CA CYS A 439 20.64 24.11 6.08
C CYS A 439 20.38 24.96 7.32
N SER A 440 20.59 24.34 8.48
CA SER A 440 20.62 25.01 9.79
C SER A 440 21.88 24.56 10.53
N SER A 441 23.04 25.00 10.05
CA SER A 441 24.29 25.03 10.81
C SER A 441 25.31 25.81 10.02
#